data_AF-A0A346Y659-F1
#
_entry.id   AF-A0A346Y659-F1
#
_cell.length_a   1.000
_cell.length_b   1.000
_cell.length_c   1.000
_cell.angle_alpha   90.00
_cell.angle_beta   90.00
_cell.angle_gamma   90.00
#
_symmetry.space_group_name_H-M   'P 1'
#
loop_
_entity.id
_entity.type
_entity.pdbx_description
1 polymer ?
#
loop_
_entity_poly.entity_id
_entity_poly.type
_entity_poly.pdbx_seq_one_letter_code
_entity_poly.pdbx_strand_id
1 'polypeptide(L)'
;MGPSRRHIAGLLHDGLGWDAIGGRYGLTAAAARARWRDAVTPHLRELAAADDGPDHDRASCGNGAGCRHELCRARYATWTRRWRAEQAGRAPDLPTDDAAMLDRTAKELHTGLVDWDDLGDRYDRTGGWVRRRLERLLFDRFVALEEADDPTGRHGTNAGYRAGCRSLGCTRAHTDNRLANENIRIAGRGRRLTARPVADHIARLRASGVSLRAIAAASGHHPGHLSRIASGGQARVSPELADAVLAVTPDASPFVPADRTHAVIDMLLEAGWTRAGLGRALGTARPDATTLGIGKHRRVRRDRHDRLVALLDRPWPGSDAIPRPAGPHDRLVGSGPTKELVRLLFAHGWTEQQIARAAGLPQGSVRLMGTATSQAVHRSLVALIDRTRSRTAA
;
A
#
# COMPACT_ATOMS: atom_id res chain seq x y z
N MET A 1 8.17 63.90 -51.25
CA MET A 1 8.29 62.44 -51.05
C MET A 1 8.10 62.14 -49.58
N GLY A 2 7.23 61.20 -49.22
CA GLY A 2 7.05 60.82 -47.81
C GLY A 2 8.24 59.98 -47.28
N PRO A 3 8.43 59.91 -45.95
CA PRO A 3 9.45 59.07 -45.34
C PRO A 3 9.21 57.59 -45.63
N SER A 4 10.28 56.81 -45.75
CA SER A 4 10.18 55.36 -45.93
C SER A 4 9.69 54.68 -44.65
N ARG A 5 9.05 53.51 -44.78
CA ARG A 5 8.57 52.71 -43.63
C ARG A 5 9.72 52.34 -42.69
N ARG A 6 10.87 51.97 -43.26
CA ARG A 6 12.09 51.62 -42.51
C ARG A 6 12.64 52.82 -41.73
N HIS A 7 12.55 54.02 -42.28
CA HIS A 7 12.97 55.24 -41.57
C HIS A 7 12.06 55.54 -40.38
N ILE A 8 10.73 55.47 -40.55
CA ILE A 8 9.79 55.66 -39.44
C ILE A 8 9.97 54.58 -38.37
N ALA A 9 10.21 53.32 -38.76
CA ALA A 9 10.55 52.24 -37.83
C ALA A 9 11.81 52.55 -37.01
N GLY A 10 12.89 53.02 -37.65
CA GLY A 10 14.12 53.43 -36.97
C GLY A 10 13.87 54.53 -35.92
N LEU A 11 13.12 55.57 -36.27
CA LEU A 11 12.81 56.65 -35.32
C LEU A 11 12.03 56.16 -34.09
N LEU A 12 11.06 55.27 -34.29
CA LEU A 12 10.30 54.66 -33.19
C LEU A 12 11.17 53.74 -32.33
N HIS A 13 12.10 53.02 -32.96
CA HIS A 13 13.08 52.16 -32.29
C HIS A 13 14.02 52.99 -31.40
N ASP A 14 14.49 54.13 -31.90
CA ASP A 14 15.32 55.10 -31.17
C ASP A 14 14.55 55.84 -30.03
N GLY A 15 13.29 55.48 -29.78
CA GLY A 15 12.49 55.96 -28.67
C GLY A 15 11.71 57.25 -28.96
N LEU A 16 11.62 57.71 -30.20
CA LEU A 16 10.76 58.85 -30.54
C LEU A 16 9.29 58.45 -30.49
N GLY A 17 8.45 59.29 -29.86
CA GLY A 17 7.00 59.14 -29.86
C GLY A 17 6.36 59.59 -31.18
N TRP A 18 5.12 59.14 -31.42
CA TRP A 18 4.33 59.54 -32.59
C TRP A 18 4.06 61.05 -32.67
N ASP A 19 4.08 61.75 -31.55
CA ASP A 19 3.99 63.20 -31.46
C ASP A 19 5.21 63.87 -32.07
N ALA A 20 6.42 63.44 -31.70
CA ALA A 20 7.66 63.95 -32.28
C ALA A 20 7.79 63.58 -33.77
N ILE A 21 7.42 62.35 -34.13
CA ILE A 21 7.43 61.89 -35.53
C ILE A 21 6.37 62.65 -36.34
N GLY A 22 5.15 62.81 -35.81
CA GLY A 22 4.09 63.57 -36.46
C GLY A 22 4.50 65.01 -36.70
N GLY A 23 5.04 65.68 -35.68
CA GLY A 23 5.54 67.06 -35.78
C GLY A 23 6.59 67.24 -36.88
N ARG A 24 7.52 66.28 -37.06
CA ARG A 24 8.53 66.30 -38.12
C ARG A 24 7.95 66.25 -39.54
N TYR A 25 6.74 65.72 -39.70
CA TYR A 25 6.10 65.55 -41.01
C TYR A 25 4.77 66.31 -41.12
N GLY A 26 4.52 67.28 -40.24
CA GLY A 26 3.30 68.11 -40.28
C GLY A 26 2.01 67.32 -40.01
N LEU A 27 2.08 66.23 -39.25
CA LEU A 27 0.93 65.40 -38.87
C LEU A 27 0.69 65.49 -37.37
N THR A 28 -0.57 65.34 -36.95
CA THR A 28 -0.87 65.05 -35.55
C THR A 28 -0.35 63.65 -35.19
N ALA A 29 -0.07 63.40 -33.91
CA ALA A 29 0.35 62.08 -33.43
C ALA A 29 -0.62 60.97 -33.86
N ALA A 30 -1.92 61.25 -33.79
CA ALA A 30 -2.98 60.34 -34.22
C ALA A 30 -2.92 60.05 -35.72
N ALA A 31 -2.74 61.08 -36.56
CA ALA A 31 -2.64 60.92 -38.01
C ALA A 31 -1.35 60.18 -38.43
N ALA A 32 -0.21 60.48 -37.79
CA ALA A 32 1.05 59.77 -38.00
C ALA A 32 0.93 58.29 -37.64
N ARG A 33 0.35 58.00 -36.47
CA ARG A 33 0.11 56.62 -36.01
C ARG A 33 -0.81 55.85 -36.95
N ALA A 34 -1.97 56.42 -37.30
CA ALA A 34 -2.91 55.79 -38.22
C ALA A 34 -2.30 55.52 -39.60
N ARG A 35 -1.44 56.43 -40.08
CA ARG A 35 -0.79 56.31 -41.38
C ARG A 35 0.29 55.24 -41.43
N TRP A 36 1.05 55.05 -40.35
CA TRP A 36 2.30 54.27 -40.41
C TRP A 36 2.36 53.04 -39.53
N ARG A 37 1.59 52.94 -38.43
CA ARG A 37 1.74 51.88 -37.42
C ARG A 37 1.84 50.47 -38.00
N ASP A 38 0.88 50.07 -38.81
CA ASP A 38 0.83 48.69 -39.31
C ASP A 38 1.93 48.44 -40.35
N ALA A 39 2.25 49.45 -41.15
CA ALA A 39 3.27 49.38 -42.19
C ALA A 39 4.71 49.33 -41.65
N VAL A 40 4.96 49.83 -40.43
CA VAL A 40 6.30 49.87 -39.81
C VAL A 40 6.53 48.73 -38.83
N THR A 41 5.48 48.03 -38.41
CA THR A 41 5.56 46.93 -37.44
C THR A 41 6.52 45.81 -37.86
N PRO A 42 6.55 45.34 -39.13
CA PRO A 42 7.52 44.32 -39.54
C PRO A 42 8.98 44.79 -39.36
N HIS A 43 9.28 46.03 -39.74
CA HIS A 43 10.63 46.59 -39.62
C HIS A 43 11.05 46.86 -38.18
N LEU A 44 10.11 47.21 -37.31
CA LEU A 44 10.39 47.33 -35.87
C LEU A 44 10.77 45.98 -35.25
N ARG A 45 10.17 44.88 -35.70
CA ARG A 45 10.56 43.52 -35.27
C ARG A 45 11.96 43.16 -35.77
N GLU A 46 12.28 43.50 -37.01
CA GLU A 46 13.63 43.31 -37.58
C GLU A 46 14.70 44.07 -36.78
N LEU A 47 14.43 45.33 -36.41
CA LEU A 47 15.35 46.16 -35.63
C LEU A 47 15.51 45.65 -34.19
N ALA A 48 14.40 45.30 -33.51
CA ALA A 48 14.45 44.73 -32.16
C ALA A 48 15.21 43.40 -32.12
N ALA A 49 15.04 42.55 -33.14
CA ALA A 49 15.77 41.29 -33.25
C ALA A 49 17.27 41.47 -33.53
N ALA A 50 17.67 42.59 -34.16
CA ALA A 50 19.06 42.87 -34.50
C ALA A 50 19.89 43.38 -33.31
N ASP A 51 19.31 44.23 -32.45
CA ASP A 51 20.04 44.87 -31.34
C ASP A 51 20.29 43.94 -30.16
N ASP A 52 19.36 43.02 -29.92
CA ASP A 52 19.29 42.30 -28.65
C ASP A 52 19.08 40.78 -28.85
N GLY A 53 19.20 40.33 -30.11
CA GLY A 53 18.88 38.97 -30.54
C GLY A 53 17.37 38.74 -30.68
N PRO A 54 16.96 37.62 -31.31
CA PRO A 54 15.54 37.30 -31.54
C PRO A 54 14.69 37.15 -30.27
N ASP A 55 15.31 37.18 -29.08
CA ASP A 55 14.67 36.99 -27.78
C ASP A 55 14.56 38.28 -26.93
N HIS A 56 14.97 39.45 -27.43
CA HIS A 56 14.73 40.74 -26.74
C HIS A 56 13.26 40.96 -26.40
N ASP A 57 12.42 40.44 -27.29
CA ASP A 57 10.97 40.45 -27.24
C ASP A 57 10.39 39.71 -26.01
N ARG A 58 11.20 38.89 -25.31
CA ARG A 58 10.69 37.89 -24.35
C ARG A 58 11.13 38.06 -22.90
N ALA A 59 12.33 38.58 -22.60
CA ALA A 59 12.86 38.49 -21.22
C ALA A 59 13.60 39.72 -20.66
N SER A 60 14.17 40.60 -21.48
CA SER A 60 15.22 41.52 -21.01
C SER A 60 14.72 42.88 -20.52
N CYS A 61 13.52 43.31 -20.89
CA CYS A 61 12.91 44.51 -20.30
C CYS A 61 12.26 44.15 -18.96
N GLY A 62 13.07 44.02 -17.90
CA GLY A 62 12.71 43.57 -16.56
C GLY A 62 11.60 44.32 -15.81
N ASN A 63 10.91 45.26 -16.45
CA ASN A 63 9.67 45.88 -15.99
C ASN A 63 8.84 46.31 -17.22
N GLY A 64 7.90 45.49 -17.67
CA GLY A 64 7.04 45.79 -18.83
C GLY A 64 6.26 47.13 -18.73
N ALA A 65 6.14 47.70 -17.53
CA ALA A 65 5.59 49.03 -17.29
C ALA A 65 6.57 50.20 -17.56
N GLY A 66 7.88 49.94 -17.59
CA GLY A 66 8.94 50.97 -17.74
C GLY A 66 9.63 51.01 -19.11
N CYS A 67 9.32 50.07 -20.02
CA CYS A 67 9.92 50.04 -21.34
C CYS A 67 9.39 51.18 -22.23
N ARG A 68 10.31 51.94 -22.87
CA ARG A 68 9.96 53.06 -23.75
C ARG A 68 9.57 52.62 -25.16
N HIS A 69 9.94 51.41 -25.58
CA HIS A 69 9.58 50.86 -26.89
C HIS A 69 8.06 50.70 -27.00
N GLU A 70 7.48 51.26 -28.07
CA GLU A 70 6.02 51.23 -28.27
C GLU A 70 5.50 49.79 -28.42
N LEU A 71 6.25 48.92 -29.07
CA LEU A 71 5.90 47.51 -29.23
C LEU A 71 5.76 46.81 -27.86
N CYS A 72 6.73 47.02 -26.96
CA CYS A 72 6.69 46.46 -25.61
C CYS A 72 5.49 47.01 -24.82
N ARG A 73 5.20 48.32 -24.92
CA ARG A 73 4.01 48.93 -24.29
C ARG A 73 2.69 48.36 -24.85
N ALA A 74 2.60 48.18 -26.16
CA ALA A 74 1.41 47.63 -26.80
C ALA A 74 1.18 46.15 -26.43
N ARG A 75 2.25 45.34 -26.36
CA ARG A 75 2.18 43.95 -25.88
C ARG A 75 1.82 43.89 -24.41
N TYR A 76 2.45 44.69 -23.55
CA TYR A 76 2.13 44.75 -22.12
C TYR A 76 0.69 45.20 -21.86
N ALA A 77 0.18 46.19 -22.61
CA ALA A 77 -1.22 46.61 -22.52
C ALA A 77 -2.18 45.48 -22.94
N THR A 78 -1.84 44.74 -24.00
CA THR A 78 -2.61 43.57 -24.46
C THR A 78 -2.60 42.45 -23.41
N TRP A 79 -1.43 42.09 -22.91
CA TRP A 79 -1.25 41.12 -21.84
C TRP A 79 -2.03 41.51 -20.58
N THR A 80 -1.95 42.77 -20.16
CA THR A 80 -2.67 43.29 -18.99
C THR A 80 -4.19 43.22 -19.19
N ARG A 81 -4.68 43.55 -20.39
CA ARG A 81 -6.11 43.44 -20.73
C ARG A 81 -6.58 41.99 -20.61
N ARG A 82 -5.84 41.05 -21.20
CA ARG A 82 -6.17 39.61 -21.15
C ARG A 82 -6.12 39.08 -19.72
N TRP A 83 -5.06 39.37 -18.98
CA TRP A 83 -4.94 38.98 -17.58
C TRP A 83 -6.11 39.51 -16.72
N ARG A 84 -6.53 40.77 -16.90
CA ARG A 84 -7.71 41.31 -16.21
C ARG A 84 -9.01 40.62 -16.62
N ALA A 85 -9.17 40.25 -17.89
CA ALA A 85 -10.33 39.49 -18.35
C ALA A 85 -10.37 38.08 -17.73
N GLU A 86 -9.21 37.42 -17.62
CA GLU A 86 -9.05 36.12 -16.97
C GLU A 86 -9.39 36.19 -15.47
N GLN A 87 -8.86 37.18 -14.75
CA GLN A 87 -9.18 37.38 -13.32
C GLN A 87 -10.66 37.68 -13.09
N ALA A 88 -11.32 38.34 -14.03
CA ALA A 88 -12.74 38.64 -13.98
C ALA A 88 -13.63 37.45 -14.42
N GLY A 89 -13.06 36.30 -14.79
CA GLY A 89 -13.83 35.15 -15.31
C GLY A 89 -14.55 35.42 -16.63
N ARG A 90 -14.16 36.47 -17.37
CA ARG A 90 -14.76 36.88 -18.65
C ARG A 90 -14.07 36.25 -19.87
N ALA A 91 -13.04 35.45 -19.63
CA ALA A 91 -12.33 34.71 -20.64
C ALA A 91 -13.19 33.53 -21.14
N PRO A 92 -13.52 33.42 -22.45
CA PRO A 92 -14.07 32.20 -23.03
C PRO A 92 -13.24 30.96 -22.63
N ASP A 93 -13.88 29.81 -22.43
CA ASP A 93 -13.14 28.58 -22.14
C ASP A 93 -12.36 28.10 -23.39
N LEU A 94 -11.34 27.28 -23.18
CA LEU A 94 -10.67 26.59 -24.28
C LEU A 94 -11.46 25.34 -24.66
N PRO A 95 -11.48 24.94 -25.94
CA PRO A 95 -12.06 23.67 -26.37
C PRO A 95 -11.18 22.49 -25.91
N THR A 96 -11.21 22.17 -24.62
CA THR A 96 -10.35 21.16 -23.99
C THR A 96 -10.73 19.71 -24.34
N ASP A 97 -11.86 19.53 -25.01
CA ASP A 97 -12.43 18.26 -25.45
C ASP A 97 -12.16 17.96 -26.93
N ASP A 98 -11.65 18.92 -27.71
CA ASP A 98 -11.26 18.71 -29.11
C ASP A 98 -9.89 18.00 -29.20
N ALA A 99 -9.93 16.67 -29.34
CA ALA A 99 -8.72 15.85 -29.46
C ALA A 99 -7.82 16.25 -30.64
N ALA A 100 -8.40 16.64 -31.79
CA ALA A 100 -7.63 17.02 -32.97
C ALA A 100 -6.91 18.36 -32.78
N MET A 101 -7.54 19.30 -32.07
CA MET A 101 -6.89 20.54 -31.64
C MET A 101 -5.74 20.25 -30.67
N LEU A 102 -5.94 19.37 -29.69
CA LEU A 102 -4.91 19.00 -28.73
C LEU A 102 -3.71 18.30 -29.39
N ASP A 103 -3.94 17.37 -30.31
CA ASP A 103 -2.87 16.66 -31.04
C ASP A 103 -2.04 17.63 -31.90
N ARG A 104 -2.70 18.53 -32.61
CA ARG A 104 -2.04 19.59 -33.40
C ARG A 104 -1.21 20.51 -32.51
N THR A 105 -1.80 20.95 -31.39
CA THR A 105 -1.13 21.86 -30.45
C THR A 105 0.09 21.21 -29.81
N ALA A 106 -0.01 19.93 -29.41
CA ALA A 106 1.12 19.17 -28.90
C ALA A 106 2.25 19.08 -29.94
N LYS A 107 1.92 18.76 -31.19
CA LYS A 107 2.90 18.67 -32.28
C LYS A 107 3.57 20.02 -32.58
N GLU A 108 2.81 21.11 -32.64
CA GLU A 108 3.33 22.46 -32.89
C GLU A 108 4.29 22.91 -31.76
N LEU A 109 3.92 22.68 -30.50
CA LEU A 109 4.80 23.00 -29.36
C LEU A 109 6.04 22.09 -29.33
N HIS A 110 5.89 20.80 -29.63
CA HIS A 110 6.99 19.81 -29.63
C HIS A 110 8.06 20.16 -30.68
N THR A 111 7.62 20.59 -31.86
CA THR A 111 8.49 21.02 -32.96
C THR A 111 9.03 22.44 -32.79
N GLY A 112 8.59 23.17 -31.75
CA GLY A 112 8.95 24.58 -31.54
C GLY A 112 8.35 25.54 -32.56
N LEU A 113 7.34 25.12 -33.33
CA LEU A 113 6.63 25.97 -34.29
C LEU A 113 5.81 27.06 -33.62
N VAL A 114 5.35 26.79 -32.40
CA VAL A 114 4.65 27.76 -31.54
C VAL A 114 5.20 27.64 -30.13
N ASP A 115 5.13 28.73 -29.38
CA ASP A 115 5.31 28.74 -27.93
C ASP A 115 3.98 28.97 -27.19
N TRP A 116 4.02 29.05 -25.86
CA TRP A 116 2.82 29.27 -25.06
C TRP A 116 2.20 30.66 -25.27
N ASP A 117 2.99 31.67 -25.61
CA ASP A 117 2.49 33.01 -25.86
C ASP A 117 1.84 33.11 -27.25
N ASP A 118 2.36 32.40 -28.26
CA ASP A 118 1.69 32.25 -29.56
C ASP A 118 0.30 31.60 -29.40
N LEU A 119 0.19 30.57 -28.55
CA LEU A 119 -1.10 29.99 -28.20
C LEU A 119 -1.96 30.97 -27.39
N GLY A 120 -1.34 31.77 -26.52
CA GLY A 120 -2.00 32.90 -25.86
C GLY A 120 -2.64 33.84 -26.88
N ASP A 121 -1.90 34.27 -27.90
CA ASP A 121 -2.42 35.11 -28.97
C ASP A 121 -3.54 34.43 -29.75
N ARG A 122 -3.38 33.15 -30.11
CA ARG A 122 -4.39 32.34 -30.81
C ARG A 122 -5.74 32.31 -30.10
N TYR A 123 -5.73 32.24 -28.77
CA TYR A 123 -6.94 32.14 -27.96
C TYR A 123 -7.34 33.45 -27.26
N ASP A 124 -6.66 34.56 -27.57
CA ASP A 124 -6.78 35.86 -26.88
C ASP A 124 -6.63 35.75 -25.36
N ARG A 125 -5.61 35.02 -24.91
CA ARG A 125 -5.24 34.77 -23.51
C ARG A 125 -3.77 35.11 -23.25
N THR A 126 -3.40 35.11 -21.99
CA THR A 126 -1.98 35.09 -21.61
C THR A 126 -1.43 33.69 -21.83
N GLY A 127 -0.18 33.56 -22.30
CA GLY A 127 0.42 32.24 -22.51
C GLY A 127 0.50 31.43 -21.22
N GLY A 128 0.71 32.09 -20.08
CA GLY A 128 0.64 31.46 -18.75
C GLY A 128 -0.74 30.87 -18.41
N TRP A 129 -1.84 31.50 -18.84
CA TRP A 129 -3.18 30.96 -18.64
C TRP A 129 -3.43 29.74 -19.53
N VAL A 130 -3.08 29.83 -20.82
CA VAL A 130 -3.21 28.71 -21.76
C VAL A 130 -2.39 27.52 -21.29
N ARG A 131 -1.14 27.76 -20.88
CA ARG A 131 -0.26 26.74 -20.32
C ARG A 131 -0.91 26.02 -19.14
N ARG A 132 -1.42 26.75 -18.14
CA ARG A 132 -2.08 26.11 -16.97
C ARG A 132 -3.27 25.24 -17.36
N ARG A 133 -4.02 25.62 -18.41
CA ARG A 133 -5.23 24.91 -18.84
C ARG A 133 -4.90 23.70 -19.73
N LEU A 134 -3.95 23.83 -20.65
CA LEU A 134 -3.63 22.80 -21.64
C LEU A 134 -2.45 21.90 -21.26
N GLU A 135 -1.46 22.34 -20.48
CA GLU A 135 -0.24 21.57 -20.21
C GLU A 135 -0.54 20.16 -19.68
N ARG A 136 -1.54 20.01 -18.82
CA ARG A 136 -1.95 18.70 -18.30
C ARG A 136 -2.61 17.80 -19.37
N LEU A 137 -3.36 18.38 -20.29
CA LEU A 137 -4.07 17.66 -21.35
C LEU A 137 -3.14 17.26 -22.51
N LEU A 138 -2.09 18.05 -22.70
CA LEU A 138 -1.08 17.83 -23.73
C LEU A 138 0.05 16.91 -23.25
N PHE A 139 0.21 16.70 -21.94
CA PHE A 139 1.31 15.94 -21.37
C PHE A 139 1.47 14.53 -21.98
N ASP A 140 0.41 13.72 -21.98
CA ASP A 140 0.48 12.36 -22.53
C ASP A 140 0.82 12.36 -24.03
N ARG A 141 0.36 13.38 -24.76
CA ARG A 141 0.66 13.57 -26.19
C ARG A 141 2.13 13.93 -26.42
N PHE A 142 2.69 14.82 -25.58
CA PHE A 142 4.12 15.13 -25.63
C PHE A 142 4.97 13.89 -25.37
N VAL A 143 4.65 13.11 -24.33
CA VAL A 143 5.39 11.88 -24.03
C VAL A 143 5.32 10.91 -25.22
N ALA A 144 4.15 10.77 -25.85
CA ALA A 144 4.02 9.92 -27.03
C ALA A 144 4.85 10.42 -28.23
N LEU A 145 4.93 11.73 -28.45
CA LEU A 145 5.77 12.32 -29.51
C LEU A 145 7.27 12.18 -29.19
N GLU A 146 7.68 12.44 -27.94
CA GLU A 146 9.06 12.30 -27.48
C GLU A 146 9.55 10.84 -27.58
N GLU A 147 8.71 9.87 -27.21
CA GLU A 147 9.02 8.44 -27.38
C GLU A 147 9.02 7.98 -28.84
N ALA A 148 8.24 8.63 -29.71
CA ALA A 148 8.30 8.35 -31.15
C ALA A 148 9.62 8.83 -31.78
N ASP A 149 10.17 9.95 -31.29
CA ASP A 149 11.45 10.50 -31.75
C ASP A 149 12.66 9.76 -31.15
N ASP A 150 12.55 9.33 -29.88
CA ASP A 150 13.61 8.64 -29.15
C ASP A 150 13.03 7.53 -28.24
N PRO A 151 12.86 6.29 -28.75
CA PRO A 151 12.11 5.20 -28.10
C PRO A 151 12.92 4.51 -26.99
N THR A 152 13.42 5.29 -26.04
CA THR A 152 14.18 4.78 -24.90
C THR A 152 13.29 4.28 -23.77
N GLY A 153 11.99 4.59 -23.79
CA GLY A 153 11.06 4.34 -22.69
C GLY A 153 11.35 5.19 -21.45
N ARG A 154 12.16 6.25 -21.58
CA ARG A 154 12.62 7.09 -20.46
C ARG A 154 11.95 8.45 -20.45
N HIS A 155 11.32 8.88 -21.54
CA HIS A 155 10.64 10.17 -21.61
C HIS A 155 9.38 10.16 -20.73
N GLY A 156 8.96 11.34 -20.28
CA GLY A 156 7.84 11.43 -19.33
C GLY A 156 8.12 10.89 -17.93
N THR A 157 9.37 10.53 -17.59
CA THR A 157 9.72 9.99 -16.27
C THR A 157 10.73 10.86 -15.51
N ASN A 158 10.67 10.84 -14.18
CA ASN A 158 11.68 11.49 -13.34
C ASN A 158 13.07 10.82 -13.48
N ALA A 159 13.14 9.55 -13.90
CA ALA A 159 14.39 8.87 -14.18
C ALA A 159 15.07 9.43 -15.45
N GLY A 160 14.30 9.61 -16.53
CA GLY A 160 14.77 10.27 -17.76
C GLY A 160 15.27 11.69 -17.50
N TYR A 161 14.54 12.47 -16.69
CA TYR A 161 15.00 13.79 -16.26
C TYR A 161 16.35 13.74 -15.54
N ARG A 162 16.52 12.83 -14.58
CA ARG A 162 17.78 12.66 -13.84
C ARG A 162 18.93 12.18 -14.72
N ALA A 163 18.63 11.46 -15.80
CA ALA A 163 19.60 11.05 -16.81
C ALA A 163 20.02 12.18 -17.77
N GLY A 164 19.42 13.37 -17.67
CA GLY A 164 19.79 14.56 -18.45
C GLY A 164 18.73 15.03 -19.44
N CYS A 165 17.64 14.28 -19.65
CA CYS A 165 16.57 14.72 -20.54
C CYS A 165 15.88 15.98 -19.99
N ARG A 166 15.64 16.95 -20.87
CA ARG A 166 14.99 18.24 -20.55
C ARG A 166 13.70 18.47 -21.33
N SER A 167 13.18 17.41 -21.93
CA SER A 167 11.90 17.41 -22.62
C SER A 167 10.77 17.89 -21.69
N LEU A 168 9.65 18.35 -22.27
CA LEU A 168 8.50 18.82 -21.50
C LEU A 168 7.95 17.68 -20.63
N GLY A 169 7.90 16.47 -21.18
CA GLY A 169 7.52 15.25 -20.48
C GLY A 169 8.37 15.01 -19.22
N CYS A 170 9.68 14.98 -19.37
CA CYS A 170 10.60 14.73 -18.25
C CYS A 170 10.60 15.84 -17.20
N THR A 171 10.56 17.10 -17.62
CA THR A 171 10.57 18.27 -16.72
C THR A 171 9.32 18.30 -15.83
N ARG A 172 8.15 17.98 -16.42
CA ARG A 172 6.90 17.88 -15.67
C ARG A 172 6.94 16.70 -14.69
N ALA A 173 7.37 15.52 -15.11
CA ALA A 173 7.51 14.36 -14.23
C ALA A 173 8.44 14.62 -13.03
N HIS A 174 9.52 15.37 -13.25
CA HIS A 174 10.39 15.83 -12.17
C HIS A 174 9.68 16.79 -11.21
N THR A 175 8.93 17.76 -11.75
CA THR A 175 8.15 18.73 -10.97
C THR A 175 7.09 18.03 -10.13
N ASP A 176 6.32 17.12 -10.72
CA ASP A 176 5.30 16.34 -10.02
C ASP A 176 5.91 15.48 -8.91
N ASN A 177 7.06 14.84 -9.16
CA ASN A 177 7.81 14.13 -8.12
C ASN A 177 8.30 15.08 -7.00
N ARG A 178 8.77 16.29 -7.33
CA ARG A 178 9.18 17.28 -6.33
C ARG A 178 8.00 17.71 -5.45
N LEU A 179 6.85 18.00 -6.07
CA LEU A 179 5.62 18.37 -5.38
C LEU A 179 5.10 17.23 -4.51
N ALA A 180 5.12 15.99 -4.99
CA ALA A 180 4.76 14.81 -4.21
C ALA A 180 5.67 14.66 -2.96
N ASN A 181 6.98 14.81 -3.13
CA ASN A 181 7.94 14.77 -2.02
C ASN A 181 7.75 15.93 -1.03
N GLU A 182 7.43 17.12 -1.53
CA GLU A 182 7.12 18.28 -0.71
C GLU A 182 5.83 18.07 0.11
N ASN A 183 4.78 17.51 -0.50
CA ASN A 183 3.55 17.16 0.21
C ASN A 183 3.81 16.10 1.30
N ILE A 184 4.65 15.09 1.02
CA ILE A 184 5.08 14.10 2.02
C ILE A 184 5.85 14.78 3.17
N ARG A 185 6.68 15.78 2.87
CA ARG A 185 7.43 16.56 3.87
C ARG A 185 6.51 17.42 4.74
N ILE A 186 5.59 18.18 4.13
CA ILE A 186 4.61 19.02 4.83
C ILE A 186 3.71 18.16 5.71
N ALA A 187 3.29 17.00 5.22
CA ALA A 187 2.50 16.03 6.00
C ALA A 187 3.30 15.34 7.12
N GLY A 188 4.58 15.64 7.30
CA GLY A 188 5.44 15.02 8.32
C GLY A 188 5.84 13.57 8.03
N ARG A 189 5.28 12.93 7.00
CA ARG A 189 5.52 11.53 6.61
C ARG A 189 6.93 11.28 6.06
N GLY A 190 7.62 12.34 5.63
CA GLY A 190 9.03 12.26 5.19
C GLY A 190 10.07 12.33 6.30
N ARG A 191 9.68 12.68 7.54
CA ARG A 191 10.63 12.85 8.65
C ARG A 191 11.06 11.49 9.17
N ARG A 192 12.28 11.07 8.84
CA ARG A 192 12.83 9.85 9.43
C ARG A 192 13.08 10.01 10.94
N LEU A 193 12.51 9.11 11.72
CA LEU A 193 12.69 9.04 13.17
C LEU A 193 14.03 8.37 13.50
N THR A 194 14.54 8.61 14.71
CA THR A 194 15.67 7.83 15.22
C THR A 194 15.26 6.36 15.35
N ALA A 195 16.11 5.44 14.93
CA ALA A 195 15.82 4.01 14.99
C ALA A 195 15.94 3.42 16.40
N ARG A 196 16.54 4.16 17.35
CA ARG A 196 16.85 3.66 18.70
C ARG A 196 15.62 3.16 19.47
N PRO A 197 14.48 3.87 19.54
CA PRO A 197 13.29 3.36 20.23
C PRO A 197 12.78 2.03 19.64
N VAL A 198 12.86 1.88 18.32
CA VAL A 198 12.48 0.65 17.60
C VAL A 198 13.44 -0.49 17.93
N ALA A 199 14.76 -0.24 17.90
CA ALA A 199 15.77 -1.22 18.27
C ALA A 199 15.61 -1.70 19.72
N ASP A 200 15.39 -0.77 20.66
CA ASP A 200 15.16 -1.08 22.08
C ASP A 200 13.89 -1.92 22.26
N HIS A 201 12.82 -1.62 21.51
CA HIS A 201 11.59 -2.38 21.54
C HIS A 201 11.74 -3.80 20.97
N ILE A 202 12.43 -3.95 19.84
CA ILE A 202 12.78 -5.26 19.27
C ILE A 202 13.59 -6.08 20.29
N ALA A 203 14.54 -5.47 21.00
CA ALA A 203 15.31 -6.13 22.04
C ALA A 203 14.41 -6.65 23.19
N ARG A 204 13.45 -5.84 23.67
CA ARG A 204 12.47 -6.25 24.69
C ARG A 204 11.58 -7.41 24.23
N LEU A 205 11.09 -7.35 22.99
CA LEU A 205 10.30 -8.44 22.39
C LEU A 205 11.10 -9.73 22.30
N ARG A 206 12.37 -9.64 21.87
CA ARG A 206 13.28 -10.80 21.80
C ARG A 206 13.60 -11.38 23.17
N ALA A 207 13.82 -10.55 24.19
CA ALA A 207 13.99 -10.98 25.57
C ALA A 207 12.75 -11.73 26.10
N SER A 208 11.56 -11.33 25.63
CA SER A 208 10.29 -12.01 25.90
C SER A 208 10.07 -13.27 25.04
N GLY A 209 11.04 -13.63 24.20
CA GLY A 209 11.02 -14.83 23.38
C GLY A 209 10.37 -14.66 22.00
N VAL A 210 9.95 -13.45 21.61
CA VAL A 210 9.39 -13.18 20.28
C VAL A 210 10.53 -13.18 19.26
N SER A 211 10.49 -14.11 18.30
CA SER A 211 11.51 -14.19 17.25
C SER A 211 11.42 -13.01 16.28
N LEU A 212 12.55 -12.61 15.68
CA LEU A 212 12.58 -11.52 14.70
C LEU A 212 11.65 -11.77 13.49
N ARG A 213 11.48 -13.04 13.08
CA ARG A 213 10.52 -13.43 12.03
C ARG A 213 9.07 -13.20 12.45
N ALA A 214 8.74 -13.42 13.72
CA ALA A 214 7.40 -13.14 14.25
C ALA A 214 7.13 -11.63 14.32
N ILE A 215 8.12 -10.84 14.75
CA ILE A 215 8.03 -9.37 14.74
C ILE A 215 7.82 -8.87 13.31
N ALA A 216 8.58 -9.40 12.36
CA ALA A 216 8.45 -9.11 10.93
C ALA A 216 7.04 -9.42 10.38
N ALA A 217 6.52 -10.61 10.69
CA ALA A 217 5.17 -11.00 10.27
C ALA A 217 4.09 -10.11 10.89
N ALA A 218 4.20 -9.76 12.17
CA ALA A 218 3.24 -8.91 12.87
C ALA A 218 3.27 -7.44 12.42
N SER A 219 4.46 -6.93 12.09
CA SER A 219 4.65 -5.54 11.62
C SER A 219 4.52 -5.36 10.10
N GLY A 220 4.38 -6.44 9.33
CA GLY A 220 4.31 -6.36 7.86
C GLY A 220 5.62 -5.96 7.18
N HIS A 221 6.77 -6.22 7.82
CA HIS A 221 8.08 -5.82 7.30
C HIS A 221 9.04 -6.98 7.09
N HIS A 222 10.00 -6.83 6.18
CA HIS A 222 10.97 -7.87 5.88
C HIS A 222 11.95 -8.11 7.07
N PRO A 223 12.24 -9.37 7.47
CA PRO A 223 13.13 -9.66 8.61
C PRO A 223 14.53 -9.03 8.51
N GLY A 224 15.08 -8.93 7.30
CA GLY A 224 16.39 -8.31 7.07
C GLY A 224 16.46 -6.83 7.46
N HIS A 225 15.37 -6.08 7.27
CA HIS A 225 15.29 -4.68 7.71
C HIS A 225 15.28 -4.57 9.23
N LEU A 226 14.47 -5.39 9.90
CA LEU A 226 14.41 -5.42 11.36
C LEU A 226 15.75 -5.87 11.97
N SER A 227 16.45 -6.79 11.32
CA SER A 227 17.79 -7.24 11.73
C SER A 227 18.77 -6.08 11.72
N ARG A 228 18.79 -5.29 10.64
CA ARG A 228 19.65 -4.12 10.49
C ARG A 228 19.34 -3.01 11.51
N ILE A 229 18.07 -2.81 11.83
CA ILE A 229 17.65 -1.88 12.90
C ILE A 229 18.12 -2.39 14.25
N ALA A 230 17.87 -3.67 14.56
CA ALA A 230 18.22 -4.29 15.84
C ALA A 230 19.74 -4.33 16.08
N SER A 231 20.55 -4.46 15.02
CA SER A 231 22.02 -4.42 15.12
C SER A 231 22.60 -3.00 15.09
N GLY A 232 21.77 -1.96 15.01
CA GLY A 232 22.22 -0.56 14.92
C GLY A 232 22.76 -0.15 13.53
N GLY A 233 22.72 -1.03 12.53
CA GLY A 233 23.16 -0.74 11.16
C GLY A 233 22.24 0.25 10.41
N GLN A 234 21.13 0.68 11.00
CA GLN A 234 20.22 1.67 10.44
C GLN A 234 19.88 2.72 11.50
N ALA A 235 20.41 3.94 11.36
CA ALA A 235 20.25 5.03 12.34
C ALA A 235 18.85 5.70 12.29
N ARG A 236 18.17 5.61 11.16
CA ARG A 236 16.93 6.33 10.87
C ARG A 236 15.89 5.42 10.23
N VAL A 237 14.62 5.52 10.64
CA VAL A 237 13.49 4.73 10.14
C VAL A 237 12.35 5.64 9.71
N SER A 238 11.46 5.18 8.82
CA SER A 238 10.23 5.93 8.54
C SER A 238 9.27 5.87 9.75
N PRO A 239 8.40 6.88 9.93
CA PRO A 239 7.37 6.84 10.96
C PRO A 239 6.48 5.60 10.88
N GLU A 240 6.05 5.22 9.67
CA GLU A 240 5.16 4.08 9.46
C GLU A 240 5.80 2.77 9.94
N LEU A 241 7.10 2.59 9.69
CA LEU A 241 7.83 1.42 10.18
C LEU A 241 7.98 1.46 11.70
N ALA A 242 8.27 2.63 12.26
CA ALA A 242 8.41 2.77 13.70
C ALA A 242 7.10 2.43 14.40
N ASP A 243 5.98 2.99 13.95
CA ASP A 243 4.64 2.75 14.50
C ASP A 243 4.26 1.28 14.38
N ALA A 244 4.44 0.67 13.20
CA ALA A 244 4.13 -0.74 12.97
C ALA A 244 4.92 -1.69 13.88
N VAL A 245 6.22 -1.42 14.10
CA VAL A 245 7.05 -2.25 14.98
C VAL A 245 6.74 -1.98 16.45
N LEU A 246 6.51 -0.72 16.86
CA LEU A 246 6.19 -0.36 18.24
C LEU A 246 4.81 -0.85 18.68
N ALA A 247 3.89 -1.09 17.75
CA ALA A 247 2.60 -1.70 18.01
C ALA A 247 2.68 -3.22 18.27
N VAL A 248 3.81 -3.88 17.98
CA VAL A 248 3.96 -5.32 18.20
C VAL A 248 4.03 -5.61 19.70
N THR A 249 3.09 -6.40 20.21
CA THR A 249 3.08 -6.80 21.61
C THR A 249 3.86 -8.11 21.82
N PRO A 250 4.32 -8.42 23.04
CA PRO A 250 4.91 -9.73 23.36
C PRO A 250 3.97 -10.90 23.05
N ASP A 251 2.66 -10.66 23.09
CA ASP A 251 1.64 -11.66 22.77
C ASP A 251 1.62 -12.07 21.30
N ALA A 252 2.21 -11.26 20.41
CA ALA A 252 2.42 -11.62 19.01
C ALA A 252 3.41 -12.80 18.83
N SER A 253 4.02 -13.29 19.91
CA SER A 253 4.77 -14.55 19.86
C SER A 253 3.86 -15.69 19.36
N PRO A 254 4.26 -16.43 18.31
CA PRO A 254 3.55 -17.63 17.88
C PRO A 254 3.74 -18.79 18.86
N PHE A 255 4.39 -18.56 20.00
CA PHE A 255 4.61 -19.52 21.06
C PHE A 255 4.19 -18.97 22.41
N VAL A 256 3.58 -19.82 23.23
CA VAL A 256 3.27 -19.57 24.64
C VAL A 256 4.19 -20.43 25.54
N PRO A 257 4.45 -20.01 26.79
CA PRO A 257 5.11 -20.86 27.78
C PRO A 257 4.41 -22.21 27.93
N ALA A 258 5.18 -23.30 27.99
CA ALA A 258 4.62 -24.65 28.07
C ALA A 258 3.77 -24.86 29.34
N ASP A 259 4.14 -24.23 30.46
CA ASP A 259 3.45 -24.38 31.75
C ASP A 259 1.97 -23.95 31.66
N ARG A 260 1.66 -22.88 30.91
CA ARG A 260 0.27 -22.47 30.65
C ARG A 260 -0.50 -23.53 29.88
N THR A 261 0.16 -24.21 28.94
CA THR A 261 -0.47 -25.27 28.16
C THR A 261 -0.63 -26.54 29.00
N HIS A 262 0.31 -26.84 29.88
CA HIS A 262 0.20 -27.96 30.82
C HIS A 262 -0.98 -27.77 31.77
N ALA A 263 -1.17 -26.57 32.33
CA ALA A 263 -2.33 -26.26 33.17
C ALA A 263 -3.66 -26.53 32.44
N VAL A 264 -3.80 -26.11 31.18
CA VAL A 264 -4.99 -26.39 30.37
C VAL A 264 -5.16 -27.89 30.11
N ILE A 265 -4.08 -28.62 29.85
CA ILE A 265 -4.11 -30.07 29.68
C ILE A 265 -4.60 -30.75 30.97
N ASP A 266 -4.07 -30.36 32.12
CA ASP A 266 -4.44 -30.95 33.41
C ASP A 266 -5.92 -30.70 33.72
N MET A 267 -6.44 -29.48 33.50
CA MET A 267 -7.87 -29.17 33.60
C MET A 267 -8.73 -30.04 32.68
N LEU A 268 -8.30 -30.28 31.43
CA LEU A 268 -9.03 -31.15 30.51
C LEU A 268 -9.01 -32.61 30.98
N LEU A 269 -7.87 -33.09 31.50
CA LEU A 269 -7.76 -34.44 32.05
C LEU A 269 -8.69 -34.63 33.27
N GLU A 270 -8.76 -33.63 34.16
CA GLU A 270 -9.70 -33.60 35.29
C GLU A 270 -11.16 -33.59 34.82
N ALA A 271 -11.46 -32.89 33.72
CA ALA A 271 -12.77 -32.91 33.07
C ALA A 271 -13.09 -34.23 32.32
N GLY A 272 -12.19 -35.22 32.38
CA GLY A 272 -12.39 -36.55 31.80
C GLY A 272 -11.87 -36.73 30.38
N TRP A 273 -11.17 -35.75 29.82
CA TRP A 273 -10.47 -35.94 28.56
C TRP A 273 -9.32 -36.94 28.73
N THR A 274 -9.00 -37.69 27.67
CA THR A 274 -7.77 -38.52 27.63
C THR A 274 -6.69 -37.85 26.81
N ARG A 275 -5.42 -38.14 27.08
CA ARG A 275 -4.29 -37.63 26.26
C ARG A 275 -4.42 -37.99 24.78
N ALA A 276 -4.91 -39.20 24.49
CA ALA A 276 -5.20 -39.64 23.11
C ALA A 276 -6.39 -38.86 22.50
N GLY A 277 -7.44 -38.59 23.28
CA GLY A 277 -8.57 -37.76 22.86
C GLY A 277 -8.15 -36.33 22.51
N LEU A 278 -7.32 -35.71 23.36
CA LEU A 278 -6.72 -34.40 23.10
C LEU A 278 -5.87 -34.41 21.82
N GLY A 279 -5.03 -35.42 21.64
CA GLY A 279 -4.21 -35.55 20.42
C GLY A 279 -5.02 -35.60 19.13
N ARG A 280 -6.15 -36.34 19.14
CA ARG A 280 -7.11 -36.41 18.03
C ARG A 280 -7.83 -35.07 17.82
N ALA A 281 -8.34 -34.45 18.87
CA ALA A 281 -9.05 -33.17 18.79
C ALA A 281 -8.16 -32.05 18.22
N LEU A 282 -6.86 -32.09 18.51
CA LEU A 282 -5.89 -31.14 17.95
C LEU A 282 -5.46 -31.47 16.52
N GLY A 283 -5.84 -32.63 15.97
CA GLY A 283 -5.39 -33.12 14.67
C GLY A 283 -3.89 -33.46 14.63
N THR A 284 -3.30 -33.74 15.80
CA THR A 284 -1.85 -33.96 15.94
C THR A 284 -1.48 -35.43 16.12
N ALA A 285 -2.43 -36.26 16.55
CA ALA A 285 -2.24 -37.69 16.72
C ALA A 285 -2.50 -38.42 15.40
N ARG A 286 -1.59 -39.35 15.05
CA ARG A 286 -1.95 -40.47 14.17
C ARG A 286 -3.06 -41.29 14.84
N PRO A 287 -3.92 -42.01 14.10
CA PRO A 287 -5.04 -42.77 14.68
C PRO A 287 -4.64 -43.71 15.84
N ASP A 288 -3.40 -44.17 15.84
CA ASP A 288 -2.76 -45.08 16.80
C ASP A 288 -1.89 -44.39 17.87
N ALA A 289 -1.69 -43.07 17.79
CA ALA A 289 -0.80 -42.37 18.71
C ALA A 289 -1.41 -42.28 20.13
N THR A 290 -0.67 -42.85 21.09
CA THR A 290 -1.07 -42.95 22.50
C THR A 290 -0.57 -41.81 23.37
N THR A 291 0.30 -40.95 22.85
CA THR A 291 0.96 -39.88 23.61
C THR A 291 0.65 -38.51 23.01
N LEU A 292 0.25 -37.58 23.86
CA LEU A 292 0.18 -36.17 23.51
C LEU A 292 1.62 -35.65 23.46
N GLY A 293 2.13 -35.36 22.26
CA GLY A 293 3.49 -34.84 22.04
C GLY A 293 3.70 -33.39 22.50
N ILE A 294 3.02 -32.96 23.56
CA ILE A 294 3.09 -31.62 24.15
C ILE A 294 3.76 -31.79 25.52
N GLY A 295 4.96 -31.25 25.69
CA GLY A 295 5.67 -31.26 26.98
C GLY A 295 7.19 -31.47 26.92
N LYS A 296 7.76 -31.87 25.77
CA LYS A 296 9.22 -31.96 25.62
C LYS A 296 9.91 -30.60 25.43
N HIS A 297 9.15 -29.57 25.06
CA HIS A 297 9.67 -28.25 24.74
C HIS A 297 9.19 -27.23 25.76
N ARG A 298 10.04 -26.27 26.13
CA ARG A 298 9.71 -25.16 27.05
C ARG A 298 8.62 -24.22 26.52
N ARG A 299 8.28 -24.32 25.24
CA ARG A 299 7.28 -23.48 24.58
C ARG A 299 6.41 -24.31 23.65
N VAL A 300 5.13 -23.96 23.56
CA VAL A 300 4.14 -24.58 22.67
C VAL A 300 3.65 -23.54 21.69
N ARG A 301 3.32 -23.92 20.46
CA ARG A 301 2.73 -22.95 19.52
C ARG A 301 1.39 -22.42 20.04
N ARG A 302 1.16 -21.12 19.88
CA ARG A 302 -0.03 -20.41 20.36
C ARG A 302 -1.30 -20.97 19.74
N ASP A 303 -1.33 -21.24 18.44
CA ASP A 303 -2.46 -21.87 17.75
C ASP A 303 -2.91 -23.20 18.42
N ARG A 304 -1.94 -24.01 18.84
CA ARG A 304 -2.18 -25.28 19.53
C ARG A 304 -2.68 -25.06 20.95
N HIS A 305 -2.15 -24.06 21.66
CA HIS A 305 -2.64 -23.67 22.98
C HIS A 305 -4.09 -23.17 22.90
N ASP A 306 -4.39 -22.26 21.97
CA ASP A 306 -5.74 -21.69 21.82
C ASP A 306 -6.75 -22.79 21.46
N ARG A 307 -6.36 -23.77 20.64
CA ARG A 307 -7.19 -24.96 20.37
C ARG A 307 -7.43 -25.80 21.62
N LEU A 308 -6.46 -25.94 22.52
CA LEU A 308 -6.65 -26.63 23.80
C LEU A 308 -7.60 -25.85 24.71
N VAL A 309 -7.42 -24.53 24.82
CA VAL A 309 -8.32 -23.65 25.60
C VAL A 309 -9.75 -23.77 25.10
N ALA A 310 -9.97 -23.76 23.78
CA ALA A 310 -11.30 -23.93 23.19
C ALA A 310 -11.94 -25.31 23.48
N LEU A 311 -11.19 -26.30 23.95
CA LEU A 311 -11.76 -27.58 24.42
C LEU A 311 -12.32 -27.50 25.84
N LEU A 312 -11.93 -26.51 26.65
CA LEU A 312 -12.46 -26.35 28.01
C LEU A 312 -13.97 -26.08 28.02
N ASP A 313 -14.47 -25.39 26.99
CA ASP A 313 -15.90 -25.10 26.81
C ASP A 313 -16.66 -26.24 26.11
N ARG A 314 -15.95 -27.29 25.65
CA ARG A 314 -16.57 -28.43 24.99
C ARG A 314 -16.78 -29.58 25.98
N PRO A 315 -18.01 -30.12 26.09
CA PRO A 315 -18.21 -31.35 26.82
C PRO A 315 -17.36 -32.45 26.18
N TRP A 316 -16.79 -33.32 27.02
CA TRP A 316 -16.06 -34.49 26.53
C TRP A 316 -16.97 -35.28 25.56
N PRO A 317 -16.52 -35.61 24.33
CA PRO A 317 -17.35 -36.31 23.34
C PRO A 317 -17.70 -37.76 23.71
N GLY A 318 -17.27 -38.27 24.86
CA GLY A 318 -17.86 -39.48 25.42
C GLY A 318 -19.28 -39.16 25.88
N SER A 319 -20.28 -39.63 25.13
CA SER A 319 -21.68 -39.56 25.55
C SER A 319 -21.88 -40.22 26.92
N ASP A 320 -23.01 -39.99 27.58
CA ASP A 320 -23.43 -40.71 28.80
C ASP A 320 -23.35 -42.24 28.70
N ALA A 321 -23.20 -42.76 27.47
CA ALA A 321 -23.07 -44.16 27.12
C ALA A 321 -21.61 -44.68 27.04
N ILE A 322 -20.59 -43.82 27.09
CA ILE A 322 -19.18 -44.20 27.12
C ILE A 322 -18.66 -43.99 28.55
N PRO A 323 -18.28 -45.05 29.27
CA PRO A 323 -17.74 -44.93 30.63
C PRO A 323 -16.56 -43.96 30.62
N ARG A 324 -16.51 -43.07 31.63
CA ARG A 324 -15.33 -42.23 31.83
C ARG A 324 -14.10 -43.14 31.87
N PRO A 325 -13.03 -42.82 31.12
CA PRO A 325 -11.82 -43.61 31.13
C PRO A 325 -11.33 -43.75 32.58
N ALA A 326 -10.83 -44.94 32.95
CA ALA A 326 -10.43 -45.23 34.32
C ALA A 326 -9.20 -44.42 34.78
N GLY A 327 -8.57 -43.68 33.87
CA GLY A 327 -7.46 -42.77 34.15
C GLY A 327 -6.93 -42.09 32.89
N PRO A 328 -5.97 -41.16 33.01
CA PRO A 328 -5.46 -40.32 31.91
C PRO A 328 -4.74 -41.09 30.79
N HIS A 329 -4.41 -42.36 31.04
CA HIS A 329 -3.74 -43.28 30.11
C HIS A 329 -4.66 -44.38 29.57
N ASP A 330 -5.93 -44.43 29.99
CA ASP A 330 -6.87 -45.45 29.52
C ASP A 330 -7.14 -45.25 28.03
N ARG A 331 -7.08 -46.34 27.26
CA ARG A 331 -7.23 -46.30 25.81
C ARG A 331 -8.69 -46.54 25.46
N LEU A 332 -9.17 -45.90 24.39
CA LEU A 332 -10.41 -46.33 23.77
C LEU A 332 -10.08 -47.45 22.77
N VAL A 333 -10.76 -48.57 22.90
CA VAL A 333 -10.72 -49.69 21.94
C VAL A 333 -12.05 -49.76 21.20
N GLY A 334 -12.04 -50.32 20.00
CA GLY A 334 -13.28 -50.61 19.27
C GLY A 334 -14.21 -51.45 20.14
N SER A 335 -15.48 -51.05 20.22
CA SER A 335 -16.47 -51.74 21.06
C SER A 335 -16.81 -53.15 20.55
N GLY A 336 -16.55 -53.47 19.28
CA GLY A 336 -16.92 -54.75 18.65
C GLY A 336 -16.49 -55.98 19.46
N PRO A 337 -15.18 -56.18 19.70
CA PRO A 337 -14.70 -57.28 20.54
C PRO A 337 -15.29 -57.27 21.96
N THR A 338 -15.52 -56.09 22.53
CA THR A 338 -16.09 -55.96 23.89
C THR A 338 -17.56 -56.34 23.95
N LYS A 339 -18.35 -55.94 22.94
CA LYS A 339 -19.74 -56.33 22.78
C LYS A 339 -19.85 -57.85 22.63
N GLU A 340 -18.90 -58.46 21.95
CA GLU A 340 -18.85 -59.92 21.81
C GLU A 340 -18.59 -60.61 23.16
N LEU A 341 -17.66 -60.09 23.98
CA LEU A 341 -17.46 -60.59 25.35
C LEU A 341 -18.73 -60.46 26.20
N VAL A 342 -19.45 -59.35 26.08
CA VAL A 342 -20.73 -59.14 26.79
C VAL A 342 -21.79 -60.16 26.34
N ARG A 343 -21.91 -60.42 25.03
CA ARG A 343 -22.81 -61.47 24.51
C ARG A 343 -22.46 -62.85 25.04
N LEU A 344 -21.17 -63.20 25.08
CA LEU A 344 -20.71 -64.46 25.64
C LEU A 344 -21.07 -64.59 27.12
N LEU A 345 -20.92 -63.53 27.91
CA LEU A 345 -21.31 -63.53 29.33
C LEU A 345 -22.82 -63.73 29.50
N PHE A 346 -23.66 -63.08 28.68
CA PHE A 346 -25.11 -63.32 28.67
C PHE A 346 -25.45 -64.78 28.34
N ALA A 347 -24.76 -65.38 27.37
CA ALA A 347 -24.94 -66.80 27.03
C ALA A 347 -24.58 -67.74 28.19
N HIS A 348 -23.68 -67.31 29.08
CA HIS A 348 -23.34 -68.01 30.33
C HIS A 348 -24.26 -67.66 31.52
N GLY A 349 -25.40 -67.01 31.28
CA GLY A 349 -26.39 -66.71 32.30
C GLY A 349 -26.07 -65.50 33.18
N TRP A 350 -25.05 -64.71 32.86
CA TRP A 350 -24.80 -63.46 33.56
C TRP A 350 -25.88 -62.43 33.22
N THR A 351 -26.40 -61.76 34.24
CA THR A 351 -27.31 -60.62 34.07
C THR A 351 -26.54 -59.34 33.78
N GLU A 352 -27.21 -58.37 33.17
CA GLU A 352 -26.60 -57.06 32.88
C GLU A 352 -26.05 -56.39 34.15
N GLN A 353 -26.77 -56.47 35.26
CA GLN A 353 -26.38 -55.89 36.53
C GLN A 353 -25.11 -56.55 37.10
N GLN A 354 -24.96 -57.87 36.94
CA GLN A 354 -23.76 -58.59 37.37
C GLN A 354 -22.55 -58.22 36.49
N ILE A 355 -22.74 -58.14 35.17
CA ILE A 355 -21.68 -57.70 34.24
C ILE A 355 -21.24 -56.27 34.57
N ALA A 356 -22.21 -55.36 34.75
CA ALA A 356 -21.95 -53.96 35.06
C ALA A 356 -21.15 -53.83 36.37
N ARG A 357 -21.62 -54.49 37.45
CA ARG A 357 -20.93 -54.50 38.75
C ARG A 357 -19.51 -55.07 38.64
N ALA A 358 -19.34 -56.19 37.93
CA ALA A 358 -18.03 -56.84 37.80
C ALA A 358 -17.03 -56.04 36.95
N ALA A 359 -17.51 -55.25 35.99
CA ALA A 359 -16.68 -54.41 35.14
C ALA A 359 -16.49 -52.97 35.69
N GLY A 360 -17.08 -52.65 36.85
CA GLY A 360 -17.04 -51.29 37.42
C GLY A 360 -17.84 -50.26 36.61
N LEU A 361 -18.91 -50.70 35.97
CA LEU A 361 -19.74 -49.90 35.08
C LEU A 361 -21.06 -49.47 35.76
N PRO A 362 -21.59 -48.26 35.46
CA PRO A 362 -22.93 -47.86 35.90
C PRO A 362 -24.03 -48.82 35.40
N GLN A 363 -25.10 -49.00 36.17
CA GLN A 363 -26.23 -49.83 35.75
C GLN A 363 -26.85 -49.30 34.44
N GLY A 364 -27.16 -50.19 33.49
CA GLY A 364 -27.71 -49.85 32.17
C GLY A 364 -26.68 -49.50 31.10
N SER A 365 -25.41 -49.29 31.46
CA SER A 365 -24.36 -48.90 30.50
C SER A 365 -23.86 -50.04 29.60
N VAL A 366 -24.10 -51.29 30.00
CA VAL A 366 -23.66 -52.48 29.24
C VAL A 366 -24.40 -52.58 27.91
N ARG A 367 -25.72 -52.27 27.87
CA ARG A 367 -26.52 -52.23 26.63
C ARG A 367 -26.25 -50.98 25.79
N LEU A 368 -25.83 -49.89 26.42
CA LEU A 368 -25.60 -48.61 25.75
C LEU A 368 -24.20 -48.49 25.14
N MET A 369 -23.35 -49.53 25.20
CA MET A 369 -21.99 -49.43 24.65
C MET A 369 -22.01 -48.92 23.20
N GLY A 370 -21.44 -47.73 22.99
CA GLY A 370 -21.35 -47.06 21.70
C GLY A 370 -20.38 -47.76 20.74
N THR A 371 -19.73 -47.00 19.85
CA THR A 371 -18.75 -47.56 18.89
C THR A 371 -17.39 -47.84 19.53
N ALA A 372 -17.08 -47.25 20.69
CA ALA A 372 -15.86 -47.45 21.44
C ALA A 372 -16.13 -47.70 22.93
N THR A 373 -15.17 -48.32 23.62
CA THR A 373 -15.18 -48.54 25.08
C THR A 373 -13.77 -48.41 25.63
N SER A 374 -13.62 -48.29 26.95
CA SER A 374 -12.30 -48.17 27.56
C SER A 374 -11.58 -49.54 27.60
N GLN A 375 -10.25 -49.51 27.46
CA GLN A 375 -9.41 -50.70 27.48
C GLN A 375 -9.40 -51.34 28.87
N ALA A 376 -9.54 -50.54 29.93
CA ALA A 376 -9.78 -51.06 31.28
C ALA A 376 -11.05 -51.92 31.33
N VAL A 377 -12.18 -51.40 30.83
CA VAL A 377 -13.45 -52.14 30.77
C VAL A 377 -13.32 -53.42 29.94
N HIS A 378 -12.69 -53.32 28.76
CA HIS A 378 -12.44 -54.49 27.92
C HIS A 378 -11.63 -55.57 28.66
N ARG A 379 -10.53 -55.20 29.32
CA ARG A 379 -9.70 -56.13 30.11
C ARG A 379 -10.48 -56.75 31.28
N SER A 380 -11.30 -55.96 31.97
CA SER A 380 -12.15 -56.48 33.05
C SER A 380 -13.14 -57.54 32.53
N LEU A 381 -13.70 -57.35 31.34
CA LEU A 381 -14.62 -58.31 30.72
C LEU A 381 -13.90 -59.55 30.21
N VAL A 382 -12.68 -59.43 29.67
CA VAL A 382 -11.82 -60.58 29.33
C VAL A 382 -11.55 -61.42 30.59
N ALA A 383 -11.12 -60.79 31.68
CA ALA A 383 -10.88 -61.52 32.93
C ALA A 383 -12.15 -62.17 33.50
N LEU A 384 -13.32 -61.58 33.26
CA LEU A 384 -14.61 -62.12 33.70
C LEU A 384 -15.02 -63.37 32.90
N ILE A 385 -14.83 -63.35 31.57
CA ILE A 385 -15.16 -64.51 30.73
C ILE A 385 -14.23 -65.69 31.05
N ASP A 386 -12.95 -65.43 31.30
CA ASP A 386 -11.98 -66.48 31.63
C ASP A 386 -12.35 -67.18 32.95
N ARG A 387 -12.69 -66.41 33.99
CA ARG A 387 -13.17 -66.99 35.26
C ARG A 387 -14.46 -67.81 35.11
N THR A 388 -15.36 -67.38 34.22
CA THR A 388 -16.63 -68.08 33.98
C THR A 388 -16.37 -69.43 33.31
N ARG A 389 -15.47 -69.47 32.31
CA ARG A 389 -15.06 -70.70 31.62
C ARG A 389 -14.40 -71.70 32.56
N SER A 390 -13.51 -71.24 33.44
CA SER A 390 -12.87 -72.10 34.44
C SER A 390 -13.86 -72.74 35.42
N ARG A 391 -14.97 -72.07 35.75
CA ARG A 391 -16.01 -72.61 36.64
C ARG A 391 -16.90 -73.66 35.99
N THR A 392 -17.13 -73.58 34.69
CA THR A 392 -17.93 -74.58 33.95
C THR A 392 -17.15 -75.84 33.59
N ALA A 393 -15.81 -75.79 33.65
CA ALA A 393 -14.94 -76.93 33.34
C ALA A 393 -14.61 -77.79 34.57
N ALA A 394 -14.89 -77.28 35.78
CA ALA A 394 -14.78 -77.98 37.05
C ALA A 394 -16.17 -78.45 37.47
#